data_AF-A0A357D1C0-F1
#
_entry.id   AF-A0A357D1C0-F1
#
_cell.length_a   1.000
_cell.length_b   1.000
_cell.length_c   1.000
_cell.angle_alpha   90.00
_cell.angle_beta   90.00
_cell.angle_gamma   90.00
#
_symmetry.space_group_name_H-M   'P 1'
#
loop_
_entity.id
_entity.type
_entity.pdbx_description
1 polymer ?
#
loop_
_entity_poly.entity_id
_entity_poly.type
_entity_poly.pdbx_seq_one_letter_code
_entity_poly.pdbx_strand_id
1 'polypeptide(L)'
;KEVQGLITDLRARVIFDGAVLIDGFINKQVSFVGEDDVVRSITERIPFSILVNVPGITPGTPVTVTVEIENISFTLSPDGRFLRQIIVLNAEVTGETPAPEPFQVVTSVTGPGIVTETVLVRAPIQTPTGVEVREFPVVTNVSGPGIERVEKAVVLLDVVGDGNPNPVPIEVVTNVIFAVTPLSVTRV
;
A
#
# COMPACT_ATOMS: atom_id res chain seq x y z
N LYS A 1 -5.72 32.71 -24.78
CA LYS A 1 -4.49 31.94 -24.54
C LYS A 1 -4.89 30.54 -24.12
N GLU A 2 -4.42 29.52 -24.82
CA GLU A 2 -4.73 28.13 -24.55
C GLU A 2 -3.44 27.39 -24.23
N VAL A 3 -3.47 26.51 -23.24
CA VAL A 3 -2.33 25.69 -22.84
C VAL A 3 -2.78 24.25 -22.73
N GLN A 4 -2.18 23.39 -23.55
CA GLN A 4 -2.39 21.95 -23.52
C GLN A 4 -1.07 21.28 -23.19
N GLY A 5 -1.11 20.28 -22.30
CA GLY A 5 0.05 19.47 -21.93
C GLY A 5 -0.24 18.00 -22.11
N LEU A 6 0.76 17.25 -22.58
CA LEU A 6 0.73 15.81 -22.70
C LEU A 6 1.96 15.22 -22.03
N ILE A 7 1.78 14.13 -21.29
CA ILE A 7 2.88 13.36 -20.73
C ILE A 7 3.39 12.37 -21.78
N THR A 8 4.70 12.35 -21.99
CA THR A 8 5.35 11.46 -22.96
C THR A 8 6.61 10.84 -22.39
N ASP A 9 7.00 9.70 -22.96
CA ASP A 9 8.22 8.96 -22.61
C ASP A 9 8.31 8.63 -21.12
N LEU A 10 7.17 8.30 -20.52
CA LEU A 10 7.09 7.88 -19.13
C LEU A 10 7.90 6.60 -18.92
N ARG A 11 8.80 6.62 -17.95
CA ARG A 11 9.62 5.50 -17.53
C ARG A 11 9.55 5.39 -16.03
N ALA A 12 9.27 4.20 -15.52
CA ALA A 12 9.27 3.92 -14.10
C ALA A 12 10.26 2.79 -13.81
N ARG A 13 10.98 2.91 -12.70
CA ARG A 13 11.81 1.83 -12.17
C ARG A 13 11.82 1.86 -10.65
N VAL A 14 11.83 0.68 -10.04
CA VAL A 14 12.09 0.52 -8.62
C VAL A 14 13.59 0.74 -8.40
N ILE A 15 13.96 1.77 -7.64
CA ILE A 15 15.38 2.14 -7.43
C ILE A 15 15.94 1.63 -6.11
N PHE A 16 15.09 1.47 -5.10
CA PHE A 16 15.38 0.91 -3.78
C PHE A 16 14.15 0.16 -3.27
N ASP A 17 14.32 -0.63 -2.22
CA ASP A 17 13.19 -1.25 -1.53
C ASP A 17 12.18 -0.17 -1.11
N GLY A 18 10.93 -0.36 -1.54
CA GLY A 18 9.86 0.56 -1.23
C GLY A 18 9.83 1.87 -2.03
N ALA A 19 10.61 2.05 -3.10
CA ALA A 19 10.67 3.33 -3.83
C ALA A 19 10.68 3.20 -5.37
N VAL A 20 9.78 3.92 -6.02
CA VAL A 20 9.68 4.01 -7.49
C VAL A 20 10.10 5.39 -7.97
N LEU A 21 11.08 5.43 -8.87
CA LEU A 21 11.46 6.63 -9.60
C LEU A 21 10.75 6.67 -10.94
N ILE A 22 10.03 7.75 -11.18
CA ILE A 22 9.26 8.00 -12.39
C ILE A 22 9.90 9.18 -13.11
N ASP A 23 10.39 8.95 -14.32
CA ASP A 23 10.96 9.97 -15.19
C ASP A 23 10.07 10.13 -16.43
N GLY A 24 9.93 11.35 -16.94
CA GLY A 24 9.15 11.61 -18.14
C GLY A 24 9.29 13.03 -18.65
N PHE A 25 8.48 13.37 -19.64
CA PHE A 25 8.41 14.71 -20.20
C PHE A 25 6.98 15.21 -20.25
N ILE A 26 6.80 16.49 -19.96
CA ILE A 26 5.59 17.23 -20.32
C ILE A 26 5.88 17.94 -21.64
N ASN A 27 5.20 17.53 -22.70
CA ASN A 27 5.13 18.26 -23.96
C ASN A 27 3.96 19.22 -23.89
N LYS A 28 4.25 20.51 -23.83
CA LYS A 28 3.24 21.57 -23.67
C LYS A 28 3.27 22.50 -24.87
N GLN A 29 2.08 22.91 -25.32
CA GLN A 29 1.92 23.94 -26.34
C GLN A 29 1.18 25.14 -25.75
N VAL A 30 1.71 26.34 -25.97
CA VAL A 30 1.10 27.61 -25.58
C VAL A 30 0.73 28.37 -26.86
N SER A 31 -0.56 28.61 -27.06
CA SER A 31 -1.09 29.36 -28.20
C SER A 31 -1.59 30.74 -27.79
N PHE A 32 -1.16 31.78 -28.49
CA PHE A 32 -1.52 33.17 -28.25
C PHE A 32 -1.70 33.96 -29.55
N VAL A 33 -2.43 35.07 -29.50
CA VAL A 33 -2.65 35.97 -30.63
C VAL A 33 -1.72 37.17 -30.47
N GLY A 34 -0.95 37.49 -31.52
CA GLY A 34 -0.08 38.66 -31.55
C GLY A 34 -0.84 39.97 -31.80
N GLU A 35 -0.13 41.10 -31.72
CA GLU A 35 -0.69 42.42 -32.05
C GLU A 35 -1.09 42.54 -33.53
N ASP A 36 -0.59 41.64 -34.37
CA ASP A 36 -0.87 41.49 -35.80
C ASP A 36 -2.08 40.59 -36.09
N ASP A 37 -2.83 40.18 -35.07
CA ASP A 37 -3.95 39.22 -35.16
C ASP A 37 -3.52 37.82 -35.66
N VAL A 38 -2.22 37.52 -35.62
CA VAL A 38 -1.67 36.22 -36.01
C VAL A 38 -1.60 35.28 -34.80
N VAL A 39 -2.15 34.07 -34.95
CA VAL A 39 -1.99 33.01 -33.95
C VAL A 39 -0.58 32.47 -34.00
N ARG A 40 0.11 32.49 -32.86
CA ARG A 40 1.45 31.93 -32.66
C ARG A 40 1.39 30.81 -31.63
N SER A 41 2.27 29.82 -31.79
CA SER A 41 2.40 28.68 -30.88
C SER A 41 3.85 28.52 -30.44
N ILE A 42 4.05 28.26 -29.16
CA ILE A 42 5.35 27.88 -28.59
C ILE A 42 5.20 26.50 -27.98
N THR A 43 6.11 25.59 -28.34
CA THR A 43 6.17 24.25 -27.78
C THR A 43 7.33 24.15 -26.81
N GLU A 44 7.06 23.61 -25.63
CA GLU A 44 8.04 23.37 -24.57
C GLU A 44 8.03 21.89 -24.20
N ARG A 45 9.22 21.33 -24.02
CA ARG A 45 9.42 19.96 -23.53
C ARG A 45 10.13 20.01 -22.19
N ILE A 46 9.40 19.71 -21.13
CA ILE A 46 9.86 19.89 -19.75
C ILE A 46 10.11 18.52 -19.13
N PRO A 47 11.35 18.15 -18.78
CA PRO A 47 11.60 16.90 -18.07
C PRO A 47 11.05 16.99 -16.65
N PHE A 48 10.50 15.88 -16.14
CA PHE A 48 10.14 15.75 -14.73
C PHE A 48 10.68 14.44 -14.16
N SER A 49 10.84 14.43 -12.83
CA SER A 49 11.22 13.25 -12.06
C SER A 49 10.46 13.25 -10.73
N ILE A 50 9.79 12.14 -10.40
CA ILE A 50 8.98 11.97 -9.18
C ILE A 50 9.47 10.70 -8.47
N LEU A 51 9.67 10.80 -7.16
CA LEU A 51 9.95 9.66 -6.30
C LEU A 51 8.72 9.33 -5.46
N VAL A 52 8.18 8.12 -5.63
CA VAL A 52 6.99 7.65 -4.91
C VAL A 52 7.38 6.50 -3.98
N ASN A 53 6.98 6.60 -2.71
CA ASN A 53 7.16 5.52 -1.75
C ASN A 53 6.01 4.52 -1.90
N VAL A 54 6.36 3.25 -2.11
CA VAL A 54 5.42 2.15 -2.31
C VAL A 54 5.90 0.98 -1.44
N PRO A 55 5.49 0.90 -0.17
CA PRO A 55 5.96 -0.15 0.74
C PRO A 55 5.74 -1.57 0.18
N GLY A 56 6.69 -2.46 0.46
CA GLY A 56 6.59 -3.89 0.09
C GLY A 56 7.09 -4.24 -1.31
N ILE A 57 7.45 -3.25 -2.15
CA ILE A 57 8.09 -3.54 -3.45
C ILE A 57 9.61 -3.66 -3.31
N THR A 58 10.20 -4.46 -4.19
CA THR A 58 11.65 -4.67 -4.30
C THR A 58 12.10 -4.44 -5.75
N PRO A 59 13.39 -4.20 -6.02
CA PRO A 59 13.90 -4.14 -7.39
C PRO A 59 13.49 -5.38 -8.20
N GLY A 60 12.74 -5.15 -9.28
CA GLY A 60 12.18 -6.23 -10.12
C GLY A 60 10.70 -6.52 -9.90
N THR A 61 10.06 -5.97 -8.86
CA THR A 61 8.61 -5.99 -8.68
C THR A 61 7.93 -5.30 -9.89
N PRO A 62 6.98 -5.95 -10.58
CA PRO A 62 6.19 -5.30 -11.62
C PRO A 62 5.42 -4.12 -11.02
N VAL A 63 5.50 -2.97 -11.68
CA VAL A 63 4.79 -1.75 -11.27
C VAL A 63 4.00 -1.18 -12.44
N THR A 64 2.77 -0.75 -12.16
CA THR A 64 1.96 0.06 -13.06
C THR A 64 2.03 1.50 -12.57
N VAL A 65 2.29 2.43 -13.49
CA VAL A 65 2.41 3.85 -13.17
C VAL A 65 1.51 4.66 -14.09
N THR A 66 0.72 5.54 -13.49
CA THR A 66 -0.06 6.55 -14.18
C THR A 66 0.41 7.92 -13.71
N VAL A 67 0.62 8.84 -14.63
CA VAL A 67 0.89 10.25 -14.30
C VAL A 67 -0.08 11.09 -15.11
N GLU A 68 -0.70 12.06 -14.46
CA GLU A 68 -1.66 12.97 -15.06
C GLU A 68 -1.32 14.42 -14.72
N ILE A 69 -1.67 15.34 -15.62
CA ILE A 69 -1.55 16.77 -15.38
C ILE A 69 -2.84 17.25 -14.73
N GLU A 70 -2.79 17.56 -13.44
CA GLU A 70 -3.95 18.10 -12.73
C GLU A 70 -4.21 19.57 -13.10
N ASN A 71 -3.14 20.35 -13.21
CA ASN A 71 -3.27 21.77 -13.49
C ASN A 71 -2.04 22.34 -14.19
N ILE A 72 -2.27 23.26 -15.12
CA ILE A 72 -1.24 24.17 -15.65
C ILE A 72 -1.73 25.59 -15.44
N SER A 73 -1.04 26.35 -14.60
CA SER A 73 -1.29 27.77 -14.38
C SER A 73 -0.08 28.61 -14.75
N PHE A 74 -0.33 29.85 -15.16
CA PHE A 74 0.76 30.74 -15.54
C PHE A 74 0.42 32.22 -15.37
N THR A 75 1.47 33.01 -15.14
CA THR A 75 1.42 34.46 -14.99
C THR A 75 2.49 35.07 -15.87
N LEU A 76 2.09 35.99 -16.74
CA LEU A 76 3.01 36.80 -17.51
C LEU A 76 3.36 38.05 -16.69
N SER A 77 4.62 38.44 -16.66
CA SER A 77 5.04 39.67 -16.01
C SER A 77 4.39 40.90 -16.67
N PRO A 78 4.20 42.02 -15.94
CA PRO A 78 3.60 43.23 -16.52
C PRO A 78 4.36 43.78 -17.73
N ASP A 79 5.68 43.56 -17.80
CA ASP A 79 6.52 43.96 -18.93
C ASP A 79 6.54 42.95 -20.10
N GLY A 80 5.78 41.85 -19.99
CA GLY A 80 5.64 40.83 -21.03
C GLY A 80 6.87 39.94 -21.23
N ARG A 81 7.92 40.06 -20.41
CA ARG A 81 9.21 39.39 -20.65
C ARG A 81 9.40 38.07 -19.90
N PHE A 82 8.69 37.86 -18.81
CA PHE A 82 8.81 36.67 -17.97
C PHE A 82 7.50 35.93 -17.85
N LEU A 83 7.53 34.63 -18.14
CA LEU A 83 6.40 33.73 -18.00
C LEU A 83 6.66 32.80 -16.81
N ARG A 84 5.97 33.02 -15.69
CA ARG A 84 5.98 32.10 -14.56
C ARG A 84 4.92 31.04 -14.78
N GLN A 85 5.28 29.77 -14.62
CA GLN A 85 4.38 28.65 -14.83
C GLN A 85 4.43 27.72 -13.62
N ILE A 86 3.28 27.16 -13.24
CA ILE A 86 3.16 26.09 -12.25
C ILE A 86 2.42 24.95 -12.94
N ILE A 87 3.02 23.76 -12.91
CA ILE A 87 2.42 22.53 -13.41
C ILE A 87 2.27 21.61 -12.21
N VAL A 88 1.04 21.15 -11.96
CA VAL A 88 0.72 20.18 -10.91
C VAL A 88 0.52 18.83 -11.57
N LEU A 89 1.24 17.82 -11.08
CA LEU A 89 1.17 16.44 -11.56
C LEU A 89 0.61 15.57 -10.45
N ASN A 90 -0.29 14.66 -10.81
CA ASN A 90 -0.67 13.53 -9.96
C ASN A 90 0.02 12.27 -10.48
N ALA A 91 0.65 11.51 -9.60
CA ALA A 91 1.30 10.27 -9.93
C ALA A 91 0.75 9.16 -9.06
N GLU A 92 0.21 8.12 -9.69
CA GLU A 92 -0.30 6.92 -9.04
C GLU A 92 0.58 5.74 -9.41
N VAL A 93 0.95 4.94 -8.41
CA VAL A 93 1.83 3.78 -8.56
C VAL A 93 1.22 2.58 -7.86
N THR A 94 1.09 1.49 -8.60
CA THR A 94 0.61 0.21 -8.08
C THR A 94 1.68 -0.84 -8.31
N GLY A 95 2.13 -1.50 -7.23
CA GLY A 95 3.07 -2.62 -7.29
C GLY A 95 2.35 -3.95 -7.11
N GLU A 96 2.73 -4.95 -7.93
CA GLU A 96 2.22 -6.31 -7.80
C GLU A 96 3.24 -7.18 -7.05
N THR A 97 2.98 -7.44 -5.78
CA THR A 97 3.81 -8.35 -4.98
C THR A 97 3.24 -9.77 -5.00
N PRO A 98 4.08 -10.81 -4.87
CA PRO A 98 3.59 -12.15 -4.61
C PRO A 98 2.65 -12.16 -3.40
N ALA A 99 1.59 -12.98 -3.47
CA ALA A 99 0.75 -13.20 -2.30
C ALA A 99 1.62 -13.78 -1.17
N PRO A 100 1.49 -13.29 0.07
CA PRO A 100 2.23 -13.85 1.19
C PRO A 100 1.84 -15.33 1.38
N GLU A 101 2.79 -16.14 1.84
CA GLU A 101 2.48 -17.51 2.24
C GLU A 101 1.40 -17.48 3.33
N PRO A 102 0.34 -18.30 3.21
CA PRO A 102 -0.69 -18.34 4.23
C PRO A 102 -0.10 -18.89 5.53
N PHE A 103 -0.37 -18.21 6.64
CA PHE A 103 -0.02 -18.66 7.97
C PHE A 103 -1.28 -18.98 8.77
N GLN A 104 -1.13 -19.83 9.79
CA GLN A 104 -2.22 -20.20 10.68
C GLN A 104 -2.14 -19.40 11.98
N VAL A 105 -3.31 -18.99 12.47
CA VAL A 105 -3.47 -18.32 13.76
C VAL A 105 -4.58 -18.98 14.55
N VAL A 106 -4.45 -18.91 15.87
CA VAL A 106 -5.51 -19.31 16.78
C VAL A 106 -6.47 -18.13 16.96
N THR A 107 -7.75 -18.35 16.67
CA THR A 107 -8.79 -17.31 16.78
C THR A 107 -9.59 -17.42 18.08
N SER A 108 -9.60 -18.60 18.70
CA SER A 108 -10.20 -18.81 20.02
C SER A 108 -9.61 -20.04 20.70
N VAL A 109 -9.51 -19.99 22.03
CA VAL A 109 -9.24 -21.15 22.88
C VAL A 109 -10.26 -21.13 24.01
N THR A 110 -10.93 -22.24 24.23
CA THR A 110 -11.97 -22.36 25.25
C THR A 110 -11.68 -23.53 26.17
N GLY A 111 -12.06 -23.38 27.43
CA GLY A 111 -11.89 -24.42 28.45
C GLY A 111 -12.04 -23.85 29.87
N PRO A 112 -12.31 -24.69 30.88
CA PRO A 112 -12.40 -24.25 32.26
C PRO A 112 -11.09 -23.59 32.73
N GLY A 113 -11.16 -22.35 33.20
CA GLY A 113 -10.00 -21.60 33.69
C GLY A 113 -9.04 -21.12 32.61
N ILE A 114 -9.36 -21.30 31.32
CA ILE A 114 -8.59 -20.72 30.22
C ILE A 114 -8.88 -19.23 30.11
N VAL A 115 -7.81 -18.44 29.99
CA VAL A 115 -7.84 -17.00 29.75
C VAL A 115 -7.13 -16.73 28.43
N THR A 116 -7.72 -15.89 27.59
CA THR A 116 -7.15 -15.46 26.30
C THR A 116 -7.10 -13.94 26.22
N GLU A 117 -6.05 -13.43 25.58
CA GLU A 117 -5.96 -12.05 25.11
C GLU A 117 -6.10 -12.08 23.59
N THR A 118 -6.92 -11.18 23.04
CA THR A 118 -7.17 -11.11 21.61
C THR A 118 -7.00 -9.69 21.07
N VAL A 119 -6.62 -9.62 19.80
CA VAL A 119 -6.60 -8.37 19.02
C VAL A 119 -7.50 -8.57 17.80
N LEU A 120 -8.33 -7.58 17.50
CA LEU A 120 -9.14 -7.59 16.29
C LEU A 120 -8.28 -7.13 15.12
N VAL A 121 -8.18 -7.96 14.09
CA VAL A 121 -7.36 -7.69 12.90
C VAL A 121 -8.20 -7.81 11.63
N ARG A 122 -7.74 -7.19 10.55
CA ARG A 122 -8.29 -7.31 9.21
C ARG A 122 -7.25 -7.99 8.31
N ALA A 123 -7.64 -9.09 7.68
CA ALA A 123 -6.75 -9.80 6.77
C ALA A 123 -7.53 -10.58 5.68
N PRO A 124 -6.89 -10.85 4.53
CA PRO A 124 -7.42 -11.80 3.56
C PRO A 124 -7.41 -13.23 4.15
N ILE A 125 -8.56 -13.90 4.12
CA ILE A 125 -8.68 -15.32 4.45
C ILE A 125 -8.97 -16.13 3.20
N GLN A 126 -8.41 -17.34 3.13
CA GLN A 126 -8.72 -18.27 2.05
C GLN A 126 -9.98 -19.06 2.39
N THR A 127 -11.00 -18.95 1.53
CA THR A 127 -12.26 -19.70 1.62
C THR A 127 -12.37 -20.67 0.45
N PRO A 128 -13.32 -21.62 0.49
CA PRO A 128 -13.58 -22.50 -0.67
C PRO A 128 -13.98 -21.75 -1.95
N THR A 129 -14.48 -20.51 -1.84
CA THR A 129 -14.97 -19.70 -2.95
C THR A 129 -13.97 -18.65 -3.44
N GLY A 130 -12.86 -18.44 -2.73
CA GLY A 130 -11.83 -17.46 -3.10
C GLY A 130 -11.12 -16.86 -1.89
N VAL A 131 -10.56 -15.66 -2.07
CA VAL A 131 -9.96 -14.88 -0.99
C VAL A 131 -10.95 -13.80 -0.58
N GLU A 132 -11.25 -13.73 0.72
CA GLU A 132 -12.15 -12.71 1.29
C GLU A 132 -11.43 -11.92 2.37
N VAL A 133 -11.47 -10.58 2.31
CA VAL A 133 -10.95 -9.73 3.38
C VAL A 133 -11.98 -9.69 4.50
N ARG A 134 -11.59 -10.11 5.71
CA ARG A 134 -12.47 -10.17 6.88
C ARG A 134 -11.78 -9.66 8.13
N GLU A 135 -12.60 -9.14 9.04
CA GLU A 135 -12.19 -8.83 10.41
C GLU A 135 -12.46 -10.02 11.31
N PHE A 136 -11.48 -10.39 12.12
CA PHE A 136 -11.59 -11.50 13.06
C PHE A 136 -10.65 -11.33 14.26
N PRO A 137 -11.00 -11.88 15.44
CA PRO A 137 -10.11 -11.87 16.59
C PRO A 137 -8.97 -12.86 16.39
N VAL A 138 -7.77 -12.45 16.77
CA VAL A 138 -6.58 -13.30 16.83
C VAL A 138 -6.08 -13.35 18.26
N VAL A 139 -5.79 -14.55 18.75
CA VAL A 139 -5.25 -14.77 20.10
C VAL A 139 -3.78 -14.35 20.11
N THR A 140 -3.43 -13.40 20.97
CA THR A 140 -2.04 -12.94 21.19
C THR A 140 -1.42 -13.61 22.42
N ASN A 141 -2.27 -14.02 23.36
CA ASN A 141 -1.85 -14.72 24.56
C ASN A 141 -2.92 -15.69 25.03
N VAL A 142 -2.49 -16.80 25.62
CA VAL A 142 -3.39 -17.80 26.19
C VAL A 142 -2.72 -18.45 27.39
N SER A 143 -3.49 -18.66 28.45
CA SER A 143 -3.02 -19.28 29.69
C SER A 143 -4.15 -20.03 30.37
N GLY A 144 -3.80 -20.99 31.23
CA GLY A 144 -4.77 -21.71 32.04
C GLY A 144 -4.41 -23.18 32.23
N PRO A 145 -5.26 -23.94 32.97
CA PRO A 145 -5.01 -25.34 33.27
C PRO A 145 -4.91 -26.22 32.02
N GLY A 146 -4.02 -27.21 32.07
CA GLY A 146 -3.88 -28.21 31.01
C GLY A 146 -3.11 -27.73 29.77
N ILE A 147 -2.76 -26.45 29.66
CA ILE A 147 -1.84 -25.98 28.61
C ILE A 147 -0.43 -26.40 28.97
N GLU A 148 0.20 -27.16 28.08
CA GLU A 148 1.59 -27.59 28.20
C GLU A 148 2.53 -26.61 27.50
N ARG A 149 2.16 -26.16 26.28
CA ARG A 149 2.98 -25.26 25.48
C ARG A 149 2.13 -24.36 24.58
N VAL A 150 2.59 -23.14 24.37
CA VAL A 150 2.02 -22.18 23.42
C VAL A 150 3.10 -21.83 22.40
N GLU A 151 2.79 -21.95 21.12
CA GLU A 151 3.66 -21.53 20.03
C GLU A 151 3.17 -20.20 19.48
N LYS A 152 4.11 -19.30 19.20
CA LYS A 152 3.83 -17.95 18.72
C LYS A 152 4.70 -17.60 17.51
N ALA A 153 4.23 -16.66 16.71
CA ALA A 153 4.98 -16.08 15.61
C ALA A 153 4.66 -14.58 15.47
N VAL A 154 5.60 -13.83 14.92
CA VAL A 154 5.37 -12.42 14.53
C VAL A 154 4.83 -12.41 13.10
N VAL A 155 3.67 -11.81 12.91
CA VAL A 155 2.99 -11.70 11.62
C VAL A 155 2.61 -10.25 11.34
N LEU A 156 2.57 -9.85 10.07
CA LEU A 156 2.15 -8.52 9.67
C LEU A 156 0.63 -8.51 9.47
N LEU A 157 -0.10 -7.78 10.32
CA LEU A 157 -1.55 -7.70 10.30
C LEU A 157 -2.03 -6.25 10.41
N ASP A 158 -3.10 -5.90 9.69
CA ASP A 158 -3.82 -4.63 9.86
C ASP A 158 -4.66 -4.72 11.13
N VAL A 159 -4.37 -3.88 12.12
CA VAL A 159 -5.04 -3.89 13.43
C VAL A 159 -6.25 -2.96 13.37
N VAL A 160 -7.43 -3.51 13.62
CA VAL A 160 -8.66 -2.72 13.50
C VAL A 160 -8.73 -1.68 14.61
N GLY A 161 -8.81 -0.41 14.21
CA GLY A 161 -9.02 0.72 15.13
C GLY A 161 -7.74 1.36 15.68
N ASP A 162 -6.56 1.03 15.13
CA ASP A 162 -5.29 1.64 15.55
C ASP A 162 -4.98 2.99 14.85
N GLY A 163 -5.77 3.36 13.84
CA GLY A 163 -5.56 4.59 13.05
C GLY A 163 -4.46 4.49 11.99
N ASN A 164 -3.90 3.29 11.76
CA ASN A 164 -2.89 3.01 10.76
C ASN A 164 -3.41 1.94 9.76
N PRO A 165 -3.62 2.29 8.48
CA PRO A 165 -4.12 1.34 7.49
C PRO A 165 -3.07 0.31 7.02
N ASN A 166 -1.81 0.43 7.46
CA ASN A 166 -0.73 -0.46 7.04
C ASN A 166 -0.55 -1.62 8.04
N PRO A 167 -0.34 -2.87 7.58
CA PRO A 167 -0.05 -3.99 8.44
C PRO A 167 1.16 -3.75 9.36
N VAL A 168 1.01 -4.09 10.64
CA VAL A 168 2.04 -3.96 11.68
C VAL A 168 2.48 -5.33 12.21
N PRO A 169 3.74 -5.49 12.67
CA PRO A 169 4.20 -6.74 13.26
C PRO A 169 3.52 -6.98 14.61
N ILE A 170 2.76 -8.07 14.71
CA ILE A 170 2.08 -8.52 15.92
C ILE A 170 2.49 -9.95 16.26
N GLU A 171 2.81 -10.20 17.53
CA GLU A 171 3.04 -11.55 18.03
C GLU A 171 1.70 -12.24 18.30
N VAL A 172 1.45 -13.35 17.61
CA VAL A 172 0.18 -14.09 17.68
C VAL A 172 0.43 -15.56 18.05
N VAL A 173 -0.56 -16.19 18.66
CA VAL A 173 -0.54 -17.62 18.95
C VAL A 173 -0.85 -18.39 17.67
N THR A 174 0.05 -19.29 17.29
CA THR A 174 -0.09 -20.15 16.10
C THR A 174 -0.53 -21.57 16.47
N ASN A 175 -0.23 -22.03 17.69
CA ASN A 175 -0.61 -23.35 18.17
C ASN A 175 -0.67 -23.39 19.70
N VAL A 176 -1.55 -24.24 20.23
CA VAL A 176 -1.68 -24.48 21.68
C VAL A 176 -1.69 -25.97 21.93
N ILE A 177 -0.73 -26.44 22.71
CA ILE A 177 -0.53 -27.84 23.02
C ILE A 177 -1.00 -28.06 24.45
N PHE A 178 -1.89 -29.04 24.61
CA PHE A 178 -2.46 -29.42 25.90
C PHE A 178 -1.82 -30.72 26.39
N ALA A 179 -1.60 -30.78 27.70
CA ALA A 179 -1.14 -31.99 28.36
C ALA A 179 -2.20 -33.09 28.22
N VAL A 180 -1.78 -34.27 27.76
CA VAL A 180 -2.66 -35.44 27.71
C VAL A 180 -2.96 -35.92 29.13
N THR A 181 -4.22 -35.84 29.55
CA THR A 181 -4.66 -36.50 30.79
C THR A 181 -5.20 -37.88 30.42
N PRO A 182 -4.56 -38.99 30.83
CA PRO A 182 -5.10 -40.31 30.54
C PRO A 182 -6.46 -40.46 31.20
N LEU A 183 -7.44 -40.96 30.45
CA LEU A 183 -8.77 -41.26 31.00
C LEU A 183 -8.61 -42.37 32.05
N SER A 184 -8.92 -42.05 33.31
CA SER A 184 -9.03 -43.06 34.35
C SER A 184 -10.17 -44.01 33.98
N VAL A 185 -9.84 -45.24 33.57
CA VAL A 185 -10.83 -46.30 33.39
C VAL A 185 -11.32 -46.70 34.77
N THR A 186 -12.50 -46.22 35.17
CA THR A 186 -13.19 -46.74 36.36
C THR A 186 -13.50 -48.21 36.11
N ARG A 187 -12.73 -49.11 36.72
CA ARG A 187 -13.14 -50.51 36.84
C ARG A 187 -14.35 -50.55 37.77
N VAL A 188 -15.51 -50.91 37.20
CA VAL A 188 -16.72 -51.29 37.93
C VAL A 188 -16.49 -52.65 38.60
#